data_AF-A0A973TZQ4-F1
#
_entry.id   AF-A0A973TZQ4-F1
#
_cell.length_a   1.000
_cell.length_b   1.000
_cell.length_c   1.000
_cell.angle_alpha   90.00
_cell.angle_beta   90.00
_cell.angle_gamma   90.00
#
_symmetry.space_group_name_H-M   'P 1'
#
loop_
_entity.id
_entity.type
_entity.pdbx_description
1 polymer ?
#
loop_
_entity_poly.entity_id
_entity_poly.type
_entity_poly.pdbx_seq_one_letter_code
_entity_poly.pdbx_strand_id
1 'polypeptide(L)'
;MKRWFSDLALGVRLAIGGGRTSWVRLALTGAGIGIGVAVLLTASSVTTVLGDRADREAAVEPVSAEPGSGGDVLHSTFWNTDYRGHAITGWFVKGDGPGAPVRPGTTRVPADGEVFLSPALAELLASPEGELLRDRFPQRVIGTIDQAGLIAPNDLMFYAGDATLAEDSADAISAFGGARQDRELDPILSVLIMVGVVALLFPVLVFVGITTRLAGAERDRRLAALRLVGAGAQRVRRIAAGA
;
A
#
# COMPACT_ATOMS: atom_id res chain seq x y z
N MET A 1 0.99 45.86 -3.71
CA MET A 1 1.68 44.55 -3.83
C MET A 1 3.16 44.58 -3.44
N LYS A 2 4.02 45.48 -3.98
CA LYS A 2 5.47 45.49 -3.66
C LYS A 2 5.81 45.60 -2.16
N ARG A 3 5.07 46.40 -1.37
CA ARG A 3 5.28 46.54 0.09
C ARG A 3 5.09 45.24 0.86
N TRP A 4 4.12 44.41 0.48
CA TRP A 4 3.82 43.16 1.19
C TRP A 4 4.94 42.12 1.02
N PHE A 5 5.53 42.06 -0.17
CA PHE A 5 6.72 41.25 -0.44
C PHE A 5 7.95 41.78 0.31
N SER A 6 8.12 43.10 0.42
CA SER A 6 9.19 43.70 1.21
C SER A 6 9.06 43.36 2.68
N ASP A 7 7.85 43.42 3.24
CA ASP A 7 7.58 43.13 4.65
C ASP A 7 7.76 41.63 4.95
N LEU A 8 7.32 40.74 4.05
CA LEU A 8 7.59 39.30 4.13
C LEU A 8 9.08 38.98 4.03
N ALA A 9 9.80 39.62 3.10
CA ALA A 9 11.24 39.44 2.95
C ALA A 9 12.01 39.95 4.18
N LEU A 10 11.56 41.04 4.80
CA LEU A 10 12.14 41.58 6.03
C LEU A 10 11.86 40.66 7.23
N GLY A 11 10.64 40.12 7.33
CA GLY A 11 10.26 39.12 8.33
C GLY A 11 11.07 37.83 8.22
N VAL A 12 11.24 37.32 7.00
CA VAL A 12 12.10 36.15 6.69
C VAL A 12 13.57 36.45 7.04
N ARG A 13 14.07 37.64 6.67
CA ARG A 13 15.47 38.03 6.92
C ARG A 13 15.75 38.27 8.41
N LEU A 14 14.77 38.71 9.20
CA LEU A 14 14.89 38.82 10.66
C LEU A 14 14.77 37.47 11.37
N ALA A 15 13.93 36.56 10.86
CA ALA A 15 13.84 35.19 11.36
C ALA A 15 15.15 34.40 11.10
N ILE A 16 15.77 34.62 9.94
CA ILE A 16 17.03 34.00 9.50
C ILE A 16 18.26 34.72 10.07
N GLY A 17 18.18 36.02 10.36
CA GLY A 17 19.29 36.84 10.88
C GLY A 17 19.61 36.65 12.37
N GLY A 18 18.82 35.87 13.12
CA GLY A 18 18.94 35.67 14.55
C GLY A 18 20.03 34.68 15.01
N GLY A 19 21.24 34.73 14.46
CA GLY A 19 22.36 33.89 14.90
C GLY A 19 22.16 32.36 14.77
N ARG A 20 23.20 31.59 15.16
CA ARG A 20 23.24 30.13 15.04
C ARG A 20 22.05 29.46 15.76
N THR A 21 21.60 30.02 16.87
CA THR A 21 20.49 29.51 17.67
C THR A 21 19.12 29.65 16.99
N SER A 22 18.90 30.70 16.17
CA SER A 22 17.65 30.82 15.39
C SER A 22 17.61 29.85 14.22
N TRP A 23 18.76 29.62 13.57
CA TRP A 23 18.90 28.61 12.52
C TRP A 23 18.68 27.18 13.04
N VAL A 24 19.26 26.83 14.19
CA VAL A 24 19.04 25.51 14.81
C VAL A 24 17.58 25.29 15.16
N ARG A 25 16.89 26.32 15.69
CA ARG A 25 15.46 26.24 16.00
C ARG A 25 14.64 26.04 14.73
N LEU A 26 14.90 26.81 13.67
CA LEU A 26 14.18 26.69 12.40
C LEU A 26 14.40 25.31 11.76
N ALA A 27 15.63 24.80 11.81
CA ALA A 27 15.97 23.47 11.32
C ALA A 27 15.27 22.36 12.12
N LEU A 28 15.22 22.47 13.45
CA LEU A 28 14.52 21.50 14.30
C LEU A 28 13.01 21.46 14.02
N THR A 29 12.35 22.63 13.90
CA THR A 29 10.91 22.69 13.61
C THR A 29 10.61 22.20 12.21
N GLY A 30 11.43 22.58 11.22
CA GLY A 30 11.30 22.11 9.84
C GLY A 30 11.49 20.60 9.72
N ALA A 31 12.47 20.04 10.43
CA ALA A 31 12.68 18.59 10.48
C ALA A 31 11.52 17.86 11.15
N GLY A 32 10.98 18.38 12.26
CA GLY A 32 9.81 17.78 12.93
C GLY A 32 8.57 17.74 12.04
N ILE A 33 8.28 18.84 11.33
CA ILE A 33 7.18 18.91 10.36
C ILE A 33 7.45 17.95 9.20
N GLY A 34 8.67 17.93 8.66
CA GLY A 34 9.06 17.04 7.57
C GLY A 34 8.89 15.56 7.91
N ILE A 35 9.27 15.14 9.12
CA ILE A 35 9.07 13.77 9.60
C ILE A 35 7.58 13.46 9.75
N GLY A 36 6.78 14.37 10.32
CA GLY A 36 5.33 14.19 10.43
C GLY A 36 4.63 14.04 9.08
N VAL A 37 5.00 14.87 8.10
CA VAL A 37 4.50 14.78 6.72
C VAL A 37 4.96 13.48 6.06
N ALA A 38 6.22 13.07 6.22
CA ALA A 38 6.73 11.82 5.64
C ALA A 38 5.97 10.60 6.19
N VAL A 39 5.64 10.58 7.48
CA VAL A 39 4.83 9.52 8.10
C VAL A 39 3.41 9.51 7.54
N LEU A 40 2.76 10.68 7.42
CA LEU A 40 1.42 10.80 6.84
C LEU A 40 1.39 10.39 5.35
N LEU A 41 2.40 10.79 4.58
CA LEU A 41 2.56 10.40 3.18
C LEU A 41 2.80 8.90 3.04
N THR A 42 3.62 8.31 3.92
CA THR A 42 3.86 6.85 3.93
C THR A 42 2.56 6.11 4.25
N ALA A 43 1.84 6.53 5.30
CA ALA A 43 0.55 5.95 5.65
C ALA A 43 -0.50 6.10 4.53
N SER A 44 -0.54 7.25 3.86
CA SER A 44 -1.43 7.50 2.73
C SER A 44 -1.02 6.75 1.46
N SER A 45 0.26 6.47 1.26
CA SER A 45 0.73 5.69 0.11
C SER A 45 0.37 4.20 0.27
N VAL A 46 0.30 3.71 1.50
CA VAL A 46 -0.12 2.34 1.77
C VAL A 46 -1.57 2.13 1.33
N THR A 47 -2.47 3.08 1.57
CA THR A 47 -3.89 2.95 1.19
C THR A 47 -4.11 2.97 -0.32
N THR A 48 -3.34 3.75 -1.10
CA THR A 48 -3.48 3.81 -2.56
C THR A 48 -2.93 2.57 -3.25
N VAL A 49 -1.77 2.07 -2.81
CA VAL A 49 -1.15 0.85 -3.38
C VAL A 49 -2.00 -0.39 -3.04
N LEU A 50 -2.61 -0.44 -1.86
CA LEU A 50 -3.55 -1.50 -1.50
C LEU A 50 -4.86 -1.39 -2.28
N GLY A 51 -5.29 -0.19 -2.66
CA GLY A 51 -6.50 0.04 -3.46
C GLY A 51 -6.45 -0.60 -4.85
N ASP A 52 -5.43 -0.26 -5.63
CA ASP A 52 -5.24 -0.79 -6.99
C ASP A 52 -5.01 -2.32 -7.00
N ARG A 53 -4.36 -2.82 -5.95
CA ARG A 53 -4.15 -4.26 -5.77
C ARG A 53 -5.45 -4.97 -5.40
N ALA A 54 -6.26 -4.38 -4.52
CA ALA A 54 -7.56 -4.92 -4.14
C ALA A 54 -8.55 -4.95 -5.31
N ASP A 55 -8.51 -3.97 -6.21
CA ASP A 55 -9.38 -3.95 -7.41
C ASP A 55 -9.01 -5.08 -8.39
N ARG A 56 -7.71 -5.38 -8.54
CA ARG A 56 -7.25 -6.53 -9.35
C ARG A 56 -7.54 -7.87 -8.69
N GLU A 57 -7.37 -7.96 -7.38
CA GLU A 57 -7.69 -9.15 -6.61
C GLU A 57 -9.19 -9.45 -6.67
N ALA A 58 -10.06 -8.45 -6.54
CA ALA A 58 -11.51 -8.59 -6.66
C ALA A 58 -11.95 -9.08 -8.05
N ALA A 59 -11.30 -8.61 -9.12
CA ALA A 59 -11.62 -9.04 -10.48
C ALA A 59 -11.35 -10.54 -10.72
N VAL A 60 -10.37 -11.10 -10.02
CA VAL A 60 -9.94 -12.51 -10.16
C VAL A 60 -10.54 -13.40 -9.07
N GLU A 61 -11.25 -12.80 -8.10
CA GLU A 61 -11.83 -13.51 -6.96
C GLU A 61 -12.97 -14.44 -7.41
N PRO A 62 -12.86 -15.75 -7.10
CA PRO A 62 -13.90 -16.71 -7.44
C PRO A 62 -15.11 -16.55 -6.53
N VAL A 63 -16.31 -16.52 -7.12
CA VAL A 63 -17.57 -16.50 -6.39
C VAL A 63 -18.10 -17.93 -6.27
N SER A 64 -18.12 -18.45 -5.05
CA SER A 64 -18.68 -19.78 -4.77
C SER A 64 -20.13 -19.89 -5.26
N ALA A 65 -20.45 -21.00 -5.92
CA ALA A 65 -21.79 -21.31 -6.37
C ALA A 65 -22.68 -21.66 -5.18
N GLU A 66 -23.90 -21.13 -5.16
CA GLU A 66 -24.89 -21.58 -4.19
C GLU A 66 -25.32 -23.02 -4.52
N PRO A 67 -25.40 -23.93 -3.53
CA PRO A 67 -25.84 -25.30 -3.74
C PRO A 67 -27.23 -25.35 -4.40
N GLY A 68 -27.33 -25.97 -5.58
CA GLY A 68 -28.58 -26.09 -6.32
C GLY A 68 -28.88 -24.96 -7.31
N SER A 69 -27.95 -24.02 -7.52
CA SER A 69 -28.01 -23.12 -8.68
C SER A 69 -27.77 -23.95 -9.95
N GLY A 70 -28.83 -24.26 -10.70
CA GLY A 70 -28.79 -25.17 -11.86
C GLY A 70 -28.06 -24.61 -13.10
N GLY A 71 -27.00 -23.83 -12.92
CA GLY A 71 -26.11 -23.34 -13.98
C GLY A 71 -24.81 -24.14 -14.05
N ASP A 72 -24.07 -23.98 -15.15
CA ASP A 72 -22.75 -24.62 -15.33
C ASP A 72 -21.76 -24.00 -14.34
N VAL A 73 -21.11 -24.84 -13.53
CA VAL A 73 -20.17 -24.41 -12.48
C VAL A 73 -18.74 -24.78 -12.87
N LEU A 74 -17.76 -24.07 -12.29
CA LEU A 74 -16.35 -24.37 -12.42
C LEU A 74 -15.80 -24.84 -11.08
N HIS A 75 -15.40 -26.10 -10.97
CA HIS A 75 -14.67 -26.57 -9.80
C HIS A 75 -13.20 -26.12 -9.90
N SER A 76 -12.64 -25.58 -8.80
CA SER A 76 -11.21 -25.28 -8.74
C SER A 76 -10.58 -25.75 -7.44
N THR A 77 -9.36 -26.30 -7.52
CA THR A 77 -8.54 -26.52 -6.33
C THR A 77 -7.25 -25.73 -6.42
N PHE A 78 -6.88 -25.10 -5.31
CA PHE A 78 -5.66 -24.31 -5.20
C PHE A 78 -4.46 -25.22 -4.97
N TRP A 79 -3.38 -24.93 -5.69
CA TRP A 79 -2.12 -25.62 -5.55
C TRP A 79 -0.98 -24.63 -5.41
N ASN A 80 -0.06 -24.90 -4.49
CA ASN A 80 1.15 -24.13 -4.33
C ASN A 80 2.38 -25.03 -4.21
N THR A 81 3.50 -24.56 -4.73
CA THR A 81 4.78 -25.25 -4.59
C THR A 81 5.93 -24.26 -4.64
N ASP A 82 7.01 -24.53 -3.91
CA ASP A 82 8.23 -23.75 -4.02
C ASP A 82 9.18 -24.41 -5.03
N TYR A 83 9.79 -23.59 -5.88
CA TYR A 83 10.88 -23.99 -6.75
C TYR A 83 12.03 -23.00 -6.63
N ARG A 84 13.14 -23.43 -6.02
CA ARG A 84 14.36 -22.63 -5.86
C ARG A 84 14.09 -21.27 -5.20
N GLY A 85 13.24 -21.23 -4.19
CA GLY A 85 12.87 -20.00 -3.48
C GLY A 85 11.87 -19.11 -4.21
N HIS A 86 11.31 -19.59 -5.33
CA HIS A 86 10.21 -18.95 -6.02
C HIS A 86 8.92 -19.72 -5.72
N ALA A 87 7.96 -19.04 -5.11
CA ALA A 87 6.64 -19.60 -4.91
C ALA A 87 5.90 -19.65 -6.26
N ILE A 88 5.52 -20.85 -6.67
CA ILE A 88 4.66 -21.10 -7.82
C ILE A 88 3.28 -21.42 -7.28
N THR A 89 2.29 -20.66 -7.72
CA THR A 89 0.89 -20.90 -7.39
C THR A 89 0.13 -21.36 -8.62
N GLY A 90 -1.00 -22.01 -8.42
CA GLY A 90 -1.84 -22.40 -9.53
C GLY A 90 -3.16 -22.96 -9.10
N TRP A 91 -4.02 -23.14 -10.08
CA TRP A 91 -5.33 -23.73 -9.90
C TRP A 91 -5.51 -24.85 -10.91
N PHE A 92 -5.95 -26.00 -10.43
CA PHE A 92 -6.52 -27.03 -11.28
C PHE A 92 -8.02 -26.78 -11.37
N VAL A 93 -8.57 -26.81 -12.58
CA VAL A 93 -9.97 -26.49 -12.82
C VAL A 93 -10.67 -27.51 -13.67
N LYS A 94 -11.97 -27.64 -13.43
CA LYS A 94 -12.88 -28.49 -14.19
C LYS A 94 -14.21 -27.77 -14.37
N GLY A 95 -14.63 -27.56 -15.61
CA GLY A 95 -15.94 -26.98 -15.92
C GLY A 95 -16.99 -28.07 -16.11
N ASP A 96 -18.17 -27.88 -15.51
CA ASP A 96 -19.30 -28.81 -15.64
C ASP A 96 -20.00 -28.71 -17.00
N GLY A 97 -19.74 -27.63 -17.76
CA GLY A 97 -20.36 -27.40 -19.06
C GLY A 97 -19.75 -26.22 -19.84
N PRO A 98 -20.21 -25.99 -21.08
CA PRO A 98 -19.70 -24.93 -21.96
C PRO A 98 -19.99 -23.51 -21.44
N GLY A 99 -20.90 -23.36 -20.48
CA GLY A 99 -21.21 -22.11 -19.79
C GLY A 99 -20.39 -21.87 -18.52
N ALA A 100 -19.44 -22.73 -18.17
CA ALA A 100 -18.60 -22.56 -16.99
C ALA A 100 -17.84 -21.21 -17.05
N PRO A 101 -17.75 -20.49 -15.92
CA PRO A 101 -17.14 -19.16 -15.89
C PRO A 101 -15.66 -19.21 -16.29
N VAL A 102 -15.23 -18.23 -17.09
CA VAL A 102 -13.85 -18.11 -17.57
C VAL A 102 -13.10 -17.09 -16.72
N ARG A 103 -11.90 -17.44 -16.27
CA ARG A 103 -11.02 -16.54 -15.51
C ARG A 103 -10.62 -15.34 -16.39
N PRO A 104 -10.67 -14.10 -15.88
CA PRO A 104 -10.14 -12.94 -16.59
C PRO A 104 -8.69 -13.15 -17.03
N GLY A 105 -8.37 -12.71 -18.25
CA GLY A 105 -7.04 -12.92 -18.85
C GLY A 105 -6.80 -14.33 -19.42
N THR A 106 -7.81 -15.20 -19.42
CA THR A 106 -7.80 -16.47 -20.19
C THR A 106 -8.91 -16.44 -21.24
N THR A 107 -8.72 -17.14 -22.36
CA THR A 107 -9.70 -17.14 -23.46
C THR A 107 -10.81 -18.17 -23.28
N ARG A 108 -10.55 -19.23 -22.50
CA ARG A 108 -11.49 -20.33 -22.21
C ARG A 108 -11.04 -21.10 -20.97
N VAL A 109 -11.92 -21.93 -20.44
CA VAL A 109 -11.53 -22.96 -19.46
C VAL A 109 -10.61 -23.99 -20.14
N PRO A 110 -9.41 -24.29 -19.59
CA PRO A 110 -8.52 -25.31 -20.13
C PRO A 110 -9.19 -26.69 -20.04
N ALA A 111 -9.04 -27.50 -21.07
CA ALA A 111 -9.48 -28.90 -21.05
C ALA A 111 -8.47 -29.76 -20.28
N ASP A 112 -8.84 -31.03 -20.04
CA ASP A 112 -7.97 -31.99 -19.37
C ASP A 112 -6.58 -32.06 -20.01
N GLY A 113 -5.54 -31.92 -19.19
CA GLY A 113 -4.15 -31.91 -19.64
C GLY A 113 -3.73 -30.67 -20.43
N GLU A 114 -4.53 -29.61 -20.45
CA GLU A 114 -4.15 -28.29 -20.99
C GLU A 114 -3.80 -27.32 -19.86
N VAL A 115 -2.89 -26.38 -20.13
CA VAL A 115 -2.48 -25.38 -19.13
C VAL A 115 -2.25 -24.00 -19.76
N PHE A 116 -2.71 -22.97 -19.05
CA PHE A 116 -2.27 -21.59 -19.23
C PHE A 116 -1.20 -21.26 -18.21
N LEU A 117 -0.15 -20.57 -18.65
CA LEU A 117 0.97 -20.17 -17.79
C LEU A 117 1.06 -18.65 -17.72
N SER A 118 1.52 -18.09 -16.61
CA SER A 118 1.90 -16.68 -16.60
C SER A 118 3.11 -16.45 -17.55
N PRO A 119 3.28 -15.25 -18.11
CA PRO A 119 4.43 -14.94 -18.96
C PRO A 119 5.77 -15.24 -18.26
N ALA A 120 5.89 -14.87 -16.97
CA ALA A 120 7.07 -15.14 -16.17
C ALA A 120 7.33 -16.64 -15.95
N LEU A 121 6.27 -17.45 -15.76
CA LEU A 121 6.41 -18.91 -15.62
C LEU A 121 6.77 -19.57 -16.95
N ALA A 122 6.22 -19.09 -18.07
CA ALA A 122 6.58 -19.56 -19.40
C ALA A 122 8.06 -19.26 -19.73
N GLU A 123 8.55 -18.07 -19.38
CA GLU A 123 9.97 -17.72 -19.50
C GLU A 123 10.86 -18.58 -18.59
N LEU A 124 10.44 -18.82 -17.34
CA LEU A 124 11.17 -19.67 -16.41
C LEU A 124 11.28 -21.10 -16.95
N LEU A 125 10.18 -21.67 -17.46
CA LEU A 125 10.19 -22.99 -18.09
C LEU A 125 11.03 -23.02 -19.37
N ALA A 126 11.10 -21.95 -20.15
CA ALA A 126 11.98 -21.87 -21.32
C ALA A 126 13.47 -21.75 -20.94
N SER A 127 13.78 -21.22 -19.75
CA SER A 127 15.14 -21.04 -19.26
C SER A 127 15.83 -22.36 -18.87
N PRO A 128 17.17 -22.43 -18.82
CA PRO A 128 17.89 -23.58 -18.27
C PRO A 128 17.53 -23.88 -16.82
N GLU A 129 17.14 -22.86 -16.05
CA GLU A 129 16.79 -23.00 -14.64
C GLU A 129 15.47 -23.76 -14.45
N GLY A 130 14.58 -23.72 -15.42
CA GLY A 130 13.30 -24.43 -15.42
C GLY A 130 13.38 -25.87 -15.91
N GLU A 131 14.55 -26.41 -16.25
CA GLU A 131 14.68 -27.76 -16.83
C GLU A 131 14.05 -28.84 -15.94
N LEU A 132 14.33 -28.82 -14.63
CA LEU A 132 13.71 -29.74 -13.67
C LEU A 132 12.22 -29.46 -13.42
N LEU A 133 11.78 -28.23 -13.69
CA LEU A 133 10.40 -27.83 -13.50
C LEU A 133 9.51 -28.30 -14.67
N ARG A 134 10.06 -28.41 -15.89
CA ARG A 134 9.33 -28.89 -17.08
C ARG A 134 8.74 -30.28 -16.88
N ASP A 135 9.48 -31.18 -16.24
CA ASP A 135 9.01 -32.55 -15.99
C ASP A 135 7.78 -32.61 -15.08
N ARG A 136 7.54 -31.55 -14.30
CA ARG A 136 6.39 -31.41 -13.42
C ARG A 136 5.15 -30.86 -14.12
N PHE A 137 5.32 -30.30 -15.32
CA PHE A 137 4.24 -29.77 -16.15
C PHE A 137 4.10 -30.57 -17.45
N PRO A 138 3.58 -31.81 -17.39
CA PRO A 138 3.36 -32.63 -18.59
C PRO A 138 2.20 -32.11 -19.47
N GLN A 139 1.45 -31.10 -19.00
CA GLN A 139 0.30 -30.55 -19.69
C GLN A 139 0.71 -29.76 -20.95
N ARG A 140 -0.18 -29.73 -21.94
CA ARG A 140 -0.02 -28.94 -23.16
C ARG A 140 -0.25 -27.46 -22.85
N VAL A 141 0.78 -26.64 -23.03
CA VAL A 141 0.66 -25.18 -22.92
C VAL A 141 -0.17 -24.65 -24.09
N ILE A 142 -1.34 -24.08 -23.79
CA ILE A 142 -2.28 -23.55 -24.79
C ILE A 142 -2.21 -22.03 -24.94
N GLY A 143 -1.52 -21.35 -24.03
CA GLY A 143 -1.29 -19.92 -24.09
C GLY A 143 -0.77 -19.36 -22.76
N THR A 144 -0.64 -18.04 -22.72
CA THR A 144 -0.27 -17.31 -21.51
C THR A 144 -1.45 -16.58 -20.88
N ILE A 145 -1.45 -16.45 -19.56
CA ILE A 145 -2.43 -15.65 -18.81
C ILE A 145 -2.10 -14.17 -19.05
N ASP A 146 -3.08 -13.40 -19.50
CA ASP A 146 -2.93 -11.95 -19.69
C ASP A 146 -2.83 -11.22 -18.33
N GLN A 147 -2.31 -9.99 -18.35
CA GLN A 147 -2.07 -9.19 -17.15
C GLN A 147 -3.34 -8.94 -16.32
N ALA A 148 -4.52 -8.95 -16.97
CA ALA A 148 -5.80 -8.83 -16.28
C ALA A 148 -6.12 -10.01 -15.34
N GLY A 149 -5.49 -11.17 -15.55
CA GLY A 149 -5.65 -12.37 -14.71
C GLY A 149 -4.58 -12.54 -13.63
N LEU A 150 -3.62 -11.60 -13.54
CA LEU A 150 -2.46 -11.68 -12.67
C LEU A 150 -2.47 -10.57 -11.62
N ILE A 151 -2.12 -10.92 -10.37
CA ILE A 151 -2.00 -9.95 -9.27
C ILE A 151 -0.71 -9.12 -9.44
N ALA A 152 0.38 -9.76 -9.87
CA ALA A 152 1.67 -9.12 -10.15
C ALA A 152 2.19 -9.48 -11.56
N PRO A 153 2.94 -8.59 -12.24
CA PRO A 153 3.47 -8.87 -13.58
C PRO A 153 4.41 -10.09 -13.63
N ASN A 154 5.16 -10.32 -12.55
CA ASN A 154 6.15 -11.39 -12.45
C ASN A 154 5.64 -12.57 -11.61
N ASP A 155 4.32 -12.71 -11.46
CA ASP A 155 3.75 -13.80 -10.68
C ASP A 155 3.95 -15.14 -11.40
N LEU A 156 4.37 -16.18 -10.68
CA LEU A 156 4.59 -17.51 -11.24
C LEU A 156 3.32 -18.33 -11.03
N MET A 157 2.47 -18.33 -12.06
CA MET A 157 1.13 -18.88 -11.96
C MET A 157 0.83 -19.87 -13.08
N PHE A 158 0.19 -21.00 -12.76
CA PHE A 158 -0.40 -21.91 -13.74
C PHE A 158 -1.91 -22.08 -13.54
N TYR A 159 -2.62 -22.31 -14.63
CA TYR A 159 -4.06 -22.55 -14.65
C TYR A 159 -4.33 -23.75 -15.56
N ALA A 160 -4.49 -24.92 -14.96
CA ALA A 160 -4.51 -26.21 -15.66
C ALA A 160 -5.89 -26.87 -15.58
N GLY A 161 -6.31 -27.52 -16.66
CA GLY A 161 -7.51 -28.34 -16.67
C GLY A 161 -7.21 -29.74 -16.14
N ASP A 162 -8.04 -30.23 -15.22
CA ASP A 162 -7.95 -31.58 -14.66
C ASP A 162 -9.34 -32.20 -14.56
N ALA A 163 -9.60 -33.22 -15.39
CA ALA A 163 -10.90 -33.91 -15.38
C ALA A 163 -11.08 -34.83 -14.16
N THR A 164 -10.01 -35.19 -13.46
CA THR A 164 -10.04 -36.05 -12.27
C THR A 164 -10.41 -35.30 -10.99
N LEU A 165 -10.53 -33.98 -11.07
CA LEU A 165 -10.93 -33.13 -9.96
C LEU A 165 -12.31 -33.57 -9.42
N ALA A 166 -12.39 -33.67 -8.09
CA ALA A 166 -13.64 -33.98 -7.42
C ALA A 166 -14.62 -32.80 -7.58
N GLU A 167 -15.85 -33.12 -7.98
CA GLU A 167 -16.96 -32.16 -8.09
C GLU A 167 -17.54 -31.92 -6.69
N ASP A 168 -16.78 -31.23 -5.84
CA ASP A 168 -17.27 -30.80 -4.52
C ASP A 168 -17.96 -29.45 -4.64
N SER A 169 -19.17 -29.36 -4.08
CA SER A 169 -19.96 -28.13 -3.97
C SER A 169 -19.23 -27.01 -3.21
N ALA A 170 -18.29 -27.35 -2.33
CA ALA A 170 -17.48 -26.37 -1.60
C ALA A 170 -16.50 -25.60 -2.52
N ASP A 171 -16.03 -26.24 -3.59
CA ASP A 171 -15.02 -25.71 -4.53
C ASP A 171 -15.64 -25.25 -5.86
N ALA A 172 -16.96 -25.20 -5.91
CA ALA A 172 -17.73 -24.88 -7.11
C ALA A 172 -17.83 -23.36 -7.28
N ILE A 173 -17.39 -22.83 -8.42
CA ILE A 173 -17.34 -21.39 -8.74
C ILE A 173 -18.38 -21.07 -9.80
N SER A 174 -19.32 -20.18 -9.49
CA SER A 174 -20.38 -19.75 -10.41
C SER A 174 -19.98 -18.55 -11.29
N ALA A 175 -19.08 -17.69 -10.80
CA ALA A 175 -18.60 -16.51 -11.53
C ALA A 175 -17.22 -16.05 -11.04
N PHE A 176 -16.54 -15.26 -11.87
CA PHE A 176 -15.35 -14.48 -11.49
C PHE A 176 -15.71 -12.99 -11.41
N GLY A 177 -15.15 -12.27 -10.44
CA GLY A 177 -15.46 -10.86 -10.21
C GLY A 177 -16.35 -10.65 -8.99
N GLY A 178 -15.97 -11.23 -7.86
CA GLY A 178 -16.66 -11.05 -6.58
C GLY A 178 -16.70 -9.61 -6.10
N ALA A 179 -17.65 -9.29 -5.22
CA ALA A 179 -17.62 -8.03 -4.47
C ALA A 179 -16.30 -7.94 -3.72
N ARG A 180 -15.67 -6.75 -3.71
CA ARG A 180 -14.43 -6.46 -2.96
C ARG A 180 -14.50 -7.15 -1.60
N GLN A 181 -13.81 -8.28 -1.42
CA GLN A 181 -13.53 -8.74 -0.07
C GLN A 181 -12.55 -7.72 0.48
N ASP A 182 -13.08 -6.77 1.24
CA ASP A 182 -12.27 -6.09 2.23
C ASP A 182 -11.72 -7.21 3.10
N ARG A 183 -10.52 -7.72 2.79
CA ARG A 183 -9.81 -8.63 3.67
C ARG A 183 -9.74 -7.89 4.98
N GLU A 184 -10.60 -8.27 5.93
CA GLU A 184 -10.59 -7.73 7.27
C GLU A 184 -9.17 -7.97 7.77
N LEU A 185 -8.40 -6.89 7.88
CA LEU A 185 -7.06 -6.97 8.41
C LEU A 185 -7.18 -7.64 9.75
N ASP A 186 -6.43 -8.73 9.94
CA ASP A 186 -6.41 -9.49 11.20
C ASP A 186 -6.45 -8.49 12.36
N PRO A 187 -7.42 -8.57 13.28
CA PRO A 187 -7.60 -7.59 14.36
C PRO A 187 -6.30 -7.26 15.08
N ILE A 188 -5.37 -8.22 15.18
CA ILE A 188 -4.03 -8.05 15.74
C ILE A 188 -3.18 -7.05 14.93
N LEU A 189 -3.18 -7.15 13.60
CA LEU A 189 -2.42 -6.26 12.72
C LEU A 189 -2.99 -4.84 12.75
N SER A 190 -4.32 -4.70 12.79
CA SER A 190 -5.00 -3.41 12.93
C SER A 190 -4.62 -2.71 14.25
N VAL A 191 -4.61 -3.47 15.36
CA VAL A 191 -4.16 -2.96 16.67
C VAL A 191 -2.68 -2.60 16.65
N LEU A 192 -1.83 -3.42 16.01
CA LEU A 192 -0.39 -3.16 15.93
C LEU A 192 -0.09 -1.87 15.15
N ILE A 193 -0.79 -1.62 14.04
CA ILE A 193 -0.68 -0.38 13.25
C ILE A 193 -1.15 0.82 14.10
N MET A 194 -2.30 0.71 14.77
CA MET A 194 -2.82 1.76 15.64
C MET A 194 -1.81 2.11 16.77
N VAL A 195 -1.26 1.09 17.43
CA VAL A 195 -0.24 1.26 18.46
C VAL A 195 1.03 1.89 17.88
N GLY A 196 1.46 1.46 16.69
CA GLY A 196 2.61 2.05 15.99
C GLY A 196 2.41 3.54 15.69
N VAL A 197 1.24 3.92 15.19
CA VAL A 197 0.90 5.33 14.90
C VAL A 197 0.88 6.16 16.18
N VAL A 198 0.25 5.68 17.25
CA VAL A 198 0.20 6.38 18.55
C VAL A 198 1.59 6.49 19.19
N ALA A 199 2.36 5.42 19.15
CA ALA A 199 3.73 5.40 19.66
C ALA A 199 4.64 6.36 18.90
N LEU A 200 4.38 6.60 17.61
CA LEU A 200 5.12 7.57 16.80
C LEU A 200 4.64 9.03 17.01
N LEU A 201 3.35 9.23 17.23
CA LEU A 201 2.75 10.56 17.49
C LEU A 201 3.19 11.14 18.83
N PHE A 202 3.32 10.30 19.87
CA PHE A 202 3.62 10.76 21.21
C PHE A 202 4.97 11.51 21.32
N PRO A 203 6.11 10.98 20.83
CA PRO A 203 7.38 11.69 20.80
C PRO A 203 7.32 13.02 20.02
N VAL A 204 6.58 13.05 18.92
CA VAL A 204 6.43 14.25 18.08
C VAL A 204 5.68 15.34 18.85
N LEU A 205 4.57 15.01 19.52
CA LEU A 205 3.80 15.95 20.34
C LEU A 205 4.62 16.48 21.52
N VAL A 206 5.37 15.61 22.20
CA VAL A 206 6.27 16.00 23.29
C VAL A 206 7.34 16.96 22.78
N PHE A 207 7.95 16.68 21.64
CA PHE A 207 8.96 17.53 21.04
C PHE A 207 8.42 18.90 20.62
N VAL A 208 7.24 18.95 20.01
CA VAL A 208 6.53 20.20 19.68
C VAL A 208 6.20 20.99 20.94
N GLY A 209 5.76 20.32 22.01
CA GLY A 209 5.49 20.96 23.31
C GLY A 209 6.74 21.56 23.97
N ILE A 210 7.87 20.84 23.92
CA ILE A 210 9.14 21.33 24.47
C ILE A 210 9.65 22.53 23.65
N THR A 211 9.60 22.45 22.32
CA THR A 211 10.07 23.53 21.44
C THR A 211 9.22 24.81 21.55
N THR A 212 7.90 24.68 21.68
CA THR A 212 7.01 25.82 21.94
C THR A 212 7.24 26.44 23.31
N ARG A 213 7.45 25.62 24.36
CA ARG A 213 7.74 26.11 25.72
C ARG A 213 9.08 26.85 25.81
N LEU A 214 10.14 26.33 25.17
CA LEU A 214 11.43 27.03 25.11
C LEU A 214 11.33 28.36 24.33
N ALA A 215 10.52 28.41 23.27
CA ALA A 215 10.28 29.64 22.53
C ALA A 215 9.55 30.71 23.36
N GLY A 216 8.67 30.30 24.28
CA GLY A 216 8.02 31.21 25.24
C GLY A 216 8.99 31.78 26.28
N ALA A 217 9.84 30.93 26.87
CA ALA A 217 10.75 31.32 27.95
C ALA A 217 11.77 32.41 27.53
N GLU A 218 12.19 32.41 26.26
CA GLU A 218 13.12 33.42 25.73
C GLU A 218 12.44 34.78 25.50
N ARG A 219 11.14 34.78 25.16
CA ARG A 219 10.31 35.98 25.04
C ARG A 219 10.08 36.63 26.41
N ASP A 220 9.77 35.82 27.42
CA ASP A 220 9.53 36.31 28.79
C ASP A 220 10.79 36.90 29.41
N ARG A 221 11.96 36.28 29.21
CA ARG A 221 13.24 36.83 29.66
C ARG A 221 13.59 38.17 29.00
N ARG A 222 13.33 38.31 27.70
CA ARG A 222 13.53 39.59 26.99
C ARG A 222 12.60 40.69 27.50
N LEU A 223 11.35 40.38 27.82
CA LEU A 223 10.39 41.35 28.37
C LEU A 223 10.71 41.73 29.82
N ALA A 224 11.16 40.78 30.64
CA ALA A 224 11.61 41.05 32.00
C ALA A 224 12.86 41.94 32.03
N ALA A 225 13.84 41.67 31.15
CA ALA A 225 15.03 42.51 31.01
C ALA A 225 14.69 43.95 30.55
N LEU A 226 13.73 44.10 29.62
CA LEU A 226 13.26 45.42 29.18
C LEU A 226 12.48 46.19 30.27
N ARG A 227 11.74 45.49 31.14
CA ARG A 227 11.11 46.08 32.33
C ARG A 227 12.14 46.55 33.35
N LEU A 228 13.23 45.81 33.56
CA LEU A 228 14.33 46.17 34.46
C LEU A 228 15.12 47.41 34.02
N VAL A 229 15.21 47.67 32.71
CA VAL A 229 15.89 48.85 32.15
C VAL A 229 14.95 50.08 32.05
N GLY A 230 13.70 49.98 32.51
CA GLY A 230 12.78 51.12 32.60
C GLY A 230 12.13 51.54 31.27
N ALA A 231 12.04 50.63 30.29
CA ALA A 231 11.37 50.94 29.02
C ALA A 231 9.85 51.10 29.22
N GLY A 232 9.35 52.34 29.16
CA GLY A 232 7.92 52.65 29.30
C GLY A 232 7.03 51.88 28.30
N ALA A 233 5.93 51.32 28.81
CA ALA A 233 5.03 50.37 28.12
C ALA A 233 4.56 50.83 26.73
N GLN A 234 4.47 52.15 26.48
CA GLN A 234 4.13 52.73 25.18
C GLN A 234 5.13 52.40 24.06
N ARG A 235 6.44 52.29 24.34
CA ARG A 235 7.46 52.04 23.30
C ARG A 235 7.55 50.57 22.90
N VAL A 236 7.38 49.66 23.86
CA VAL A 236 7.36 48.21 23.60
C VAL A 236 6.10 47.82 22.80
N ARG A 237 4.95 48.45 23.10
CA ARG A 237 3.69 48.19 22.37
C ARG A 237 3.73 48.61 20.90
N ARG A 238 4.55 49.61 20.54
CA ARG A 238 4.74 50.01 19.13
C ARG A 238 5.65 49.05 18.35
N ILE A 239 6.58 48.38 19.00
CA ILE A 239 7.48 47.43 18.35
C ILE A 239 6.82 46.05 18.22
N ALA A 240 6.00 45.65 19.19
CA ALA A 240 5.26 44.39 19.16
C ALA A 240 4.09 44.37 18.14
N ALA A 241 3.56 45.53 17.73
CA ALA A 241 2.51 45.62 16.72
C ALA A 241 3.04 45.61 15.27
N GLY A 242 4.36 45.63 15.09
CA GLY A 242 5.01 45.63 13.77
C GLY A 242 5.76 44.32 13.45
N ALA A 243 5.57 43.27 14.25
CA ALA A 243 6.23 41.96 14.13
C ALA A 243 5.22 40.82 14.00
#